data_AF-A0A969XG93-F1
#
_entry.id   AF-A0A969XG93-F1
#
_cell.length_a   1.000
_cell.length_b   1.000
_cell.length_c   1.000
_cell.angle_alpha   90.00
_cell.angle_beta   90.00
_cell.angle_gamma   90.00
#
_symmetry.space_group_name_H-M   'P 1'
#
loop_
_entity.id
_entity.type
_entity.pdbx_description
1 polymer ?
#
loop_
_entity_poly.entity_id
_entity_poly.type
_entity_poly.pdbx_seq_one_letter_code
_entity_poly.pdbx_strand_id
1 'polypeptide(L)'
;MALLLALGLPGLQARNRAPLQPLPALHPLAGNPAMFEANDKPTLIKFWASWCPRCLSELDDTQALAADPDLARLNIWTLASPGVLGEMPMAEFQQWYQGLDYPQLPLQLDPKGEWVRHFGVQVYPTWVLLGPDGRLLRQIRGSLDKQQILTLLDNTQAVLEQPTERFYQKQDQQQASAIEARDIYLAGGCFWGVDAYFKRIKGVLDAVSGYANGSTENPSYEDVIYRQTGHAETVKVTYNPQHISLDQLLQHYFRIIDPTTLNRQGNDRGTQYRTGIYSNDAAERQQIARALQQLQQRYTQPVVVENLPLQHFYPAEQYHQDYLLKNPGGYCHIDLGLAEIPLEEAQPEYRKPDEAALRQQLTPLQYQVTQQSGTERAFTHEYDRLFAPGLYVDIVSGEPLFSSADKYDAGCGWPSFVRPIASGVVTEHIDTSYNMHRIEVRSRHADSHLGHVFPDGPRDRGGKRYCINGASLRFVPLSDMDAQGYGRWIEAVQQQ
;
A
#
# COMPACT_ATOMS: atom_id res chain seq x y z
N MET A 1 20.92 -1.17 66.97
CA MET A 1 21.29 -2.59 66.78
C MET A 1 20.51 -3.12 65.61
N ALA A 2 21.24 -3.52 64.57
CA ALA A 2 20.72 -4.22 63.40
C ALA A 2 20.21 -5.62 63.77
N LEU A 3 19.24 -6.15 63.03
CA LEU A 3 19.30 -7.54 62.57
C LEU A 3 18.42 -7.75 61.33
N LEU A 4 19.07 -8.25 60.28
CA LEU A 4 18.47 -8.89 59.10
C LEU A 4 17.71 -10.16 59.50
N LEU A 5 16.69 -10.52 58.72
CA LEU A 5 16.51 -11.89 58.23
C LEU A 5 15.60 -11.91 56.99
N ALA A 6 16.12 -12.52 55.94
CA ALA A 6 15.50 -12.76 54.64
C ALA A 6 15.02 -14.22 54.52
N LEU A 7 14.38 -14.51 53.37
CA LEU A 7 14.05 -15.81 52.75
C LEU A 7 12.62 -16.32 53.04
N GLY A 8 11.79 -16.71 52.07
CA GLY A 8 11.95 -16.79 50.61
C GLY A 8 10.61 -17.18 49.95
N LEU A 9 10.42 -16.80 48.70
CA LEU A 9 9.29 -17.24 47.84
C LEU A 9 9.83 -18.21 46.76
N PRO A 10 9.02 -19.18 46.31
CA PRO A 10 9.48 -20.32 45.54
C PRO A 10 9.83 -19.94 44.09
N GLY A 11 10.83 -20.65 43.56
CA GLY A 11 11.43 -20.39 42.25
C GLY A 11 10.46 -20.57 41.07
N LEU A 12 10.61 -19.67 40.09
CA LEU A 12 10.19 -19.89 38.73
C LEU A 12 10.97 -21.08 38.15
N GLN A 13 10.27 -22.13 37.76
CA GLN A 13 10.82 -23.19 36.91
C GLN A 13 11.14 -22.59 35.54
N ALA A 14 12.40 -22.72 35.12
CA ALA A 14 12.82 -22.46 33.75
C ALA A 14 12.09 -23.42 32.80
N ARG A 15 11.38 -22.87 31.80
CA ARG A 15 10.80 -23.67 30.72
C ARG A 15 11.94 -24.18 29.83
N ASN A 16 12.06 -25.50 29.69
CA ASN A 16 13.02 -26.16 28.80
C ASN A 16 12.82 -25.68 27.34
N ARG A 17 13.84 -25.06 26.75
CA ARG A 17 13.97 -24.79 25.31
C ARG A 17 14.76 -25.92 24.65
N ALA A 18 14.41 -26.30 23.41
CA ALA A 18 15.20 -27.27 22.66
C ALA A 18 16.61 -26.71 22.37
N PRO A 19 17.69 -27.52 22.52
CA PRO A 19 19.05 -27.06 22.24
C PRO A 19 19.30 -26.89 20.73
N LEU A 20 20.02 -25.83 20.35
CA LEU A 20 20.55 -25.64 19.00
C LEU A 20 21.43 -26.85 18.62
N GLN A 21 21.10 -27.53 17.53
CA GLN A 21 21.85 -28.70 17.08
C GLN A 21 22.94 -28.28 16.08
N PRO A 22 24.20 -28.68 16.27
CA PRO A 22 25.21 -28.55 15.23
C PRO A 22 24.90 -29.54 14.09
N LEU A 23 25.03 -29.07 12.85
CA LEU A 23 24.95 -29.97 11.70
C LEU A 23 26.07 -31.02 11.77
N PRO A 24 25.80 -32.28 11.39
CA PRO A 24 26.88 -33.23 11.15
C PRO A 24 27.78 -32.70 10.02
N ALA A 25 29.10 -32.83 10.21
CA ALA A 25 30.10 -32.40 9.24
C ALA A 25 29.91 -33.16 7.91
N LEU A 26 29.93 -32.44 6.78
CA LEU A 26 29.89 -33.09 5.48
C LEU A 26 31.29 -33.60 5.11
N HIS A 27 31.36 -34.86 4.64
CA HIS A 27 32.09 -35.37 3.45
C HIS A 27 32.90 -36.68 3.67
N PRO A 28 33.12 -37.52 2.63
CA PRO A 28 32.75 -37.34 1.21
C PRO A 28 31.93 -38.48 0.57
N LEU A 29 31.44 -38.18 -0.63
CA LEU A 29 30.91 -39.08 -1.65
C LEU A 29 31.73 -40.37 -1.85
N ALA A 30 31.00 -41.41 -2.28
CA ALA A 30 31.42 -42.76 -2.67
C ALA A 30 31.47 -43.80 -1.54
N GLY A 31 30.32 -44.43 -1.31
CA GLY A 31 30.23 -45.74 -0.68
C GLY A 31 30.18 -45.70 0.86
N ASN A 32 29.00 -46.07 1.34
CA ASN A 32 28.64 -46.42 2.72
C ASN A 32 28.14 -45.26 3.61
N PRO A 33 26.93 -45.37 4.19
CA PRO A 33 26.19 -44.26 4.77
C PRO A 33 26.48 -44.15 6.27
N ALA A 34 26.96 -43.00 6.70
CA ALA A 34 26.85 -42.60 8.09
C ALA A 34 26.78 -41.07 8.15
N MET A 35 25.73 -40.54 8.78
CA MET A 35 25.41 -39.12 8.99
C MET A 35 24.43 -38.43 8.02
N PHE A 36 23.52 -39.21 7.44
CA PHE A 36 22.11 -38.93 7.60
C PHE A 36 21.64 -40.07 8.51
N GLU A 37 20.96 -39.84 9.64
CA GLU A 37 20.11 -40.94 10.10
C GLU A 37 19.21 -41.24 8.91
N ALA A 38 19.27 -42.48 8.41
CA ALA A 38 18.40 -42.93 7.34
C ALA A 38 16.98 -42.88 7.89
N ASN A 39 16.40 -41.68 7.88
CA ASN A 39 15.00 -41.50 8.09
C ASN A 39 14.37 -41.94 6.78
N ASP A 40 13.38 -42.82 6.85
CA ASP A 40 12.61 -43.34 5.71
C ASP A 40 11.81 -42.24 4.97
N LYS A 41 12.21 -40.96 5.09
CA LYS A 41 11.51 -39.76 4.68
C LYS A 41 12.45 -38.80 3.94
N PRO A 42 12.00 -38.16 2.85
CA PRO A 42 12.72 -37.04 2.24
C PRO A 42 12.92 -35.89 3.24
N THR A 43 13.87 -35.01 2.95
CA THR A 43 14.19 -33.84 3.80
C THR A 43 14.12 -32.55 3.01
N LEU A 44 13.37 -31.57 3.52
CA LEU A 44 13.20 -30.25 2.94
C LEU A 44 13.89 -29.22 3.85
N ILE A 45 14.84 -28.47 3.28
CA ILE A 45 15.70 -27.54 4.02
C ILE A 45 15.43 -26.11 3.54
N LYS A 46 15.00 -25.22 4.43
CA LYS A 46 14.90 -23.77 4.19
C LYS A 46 16.21 -23.07 4.54
N PHE A 47 16.88 -22.51 3.54
CA PHE A 47 18.01 -21.62 3.73
C PHE A 47 17.51 -20.19 3.94
N TRP A 48 17.94 -19.54 5.01
CA TRP A 48 17.50 -18.20 5.38
C TRP A 48 18.60 -17.38 6.07
N ALA A 49 18.40 -16.06 6.16
CA ALA A 49 19.32 -15.14 6.83
C ALA A 49 18.62 -14.12 7.72
N SER A 50 19.30 -13.64 8.76
CA SER A 50 18.78 -12.66 9.74
C SER A 50 18.48 -11.30 9.14
N TRP A 51 19.22 -10.89 8.11
CA TRP A 51 19.03 -9.61 7.43
C TRP A 51 17.97 -9.65 6.32
N CYS A 52 17.38 -10.82 6.03
CA CYS A 52 16.40 -11.02 4.96
C CYS A 52 14.97 -10.83 5.49
N PRO A 53 14.27 -9.71 5.18
CA PRO A 53 12.96 -9.42 5.78
C PRO A 53 11.90 -10.47 5.44
N ARG A 54 11.91 -10.94 4.19
CA ARG A 54 11.03 -12.01 3.70
C ARG A 54 11.30 -13.36 4.38
N CYS A 55 12.54 -13.62 4.76
CA CYS A 55 12.89 -14.85 5.46
C CYS A 55 12.35 -14.84 6.89
N LEU A 56 12.48 -13.70 7.56
CA LEU A 56 12.00 -13.49 8.93
C LEU A 56 10.48 -13.52 9.02
N SER A 57 9.77 -12.95 8.04
CA SER A 57 8.30 -12.94 8.01
C SER A 57 7.67 -14.32 7.87
N GLU A 58 8.45 -15.33 7.48
CA GLU A 58 7.99 -16.70 7.21
C GLU A 58 8.50 -17.73 8.24
N LEU A 59 9.18 -17.30 9.32
CA LEU A 59 9.72 -18.24 10.32
C LEU A 59 8.60 -18.96 11.07
N ASP A 60 7.50 -18.27 11.37
CA ASP A 60 6.33 -18.89 12.03
C ASP A 60 5.66 -19.94 11.13
N ASP A 61 5.45 -19.61 9.86
CA ASP A 61 4.95 -20.56 8.85
C ASP A 61 5.86 -21.78 8.74
N THR A 62 7.18 -21.56 8.74
CA THR A 62 8.15 -22.67 8.62
C THR A 62 8.15 -23.57 9.85
N GLN A 63 7.95 -23.00 11.04
CA GLN A 63 7.75 -23.74 12.28
C GLN A 63 6.44 -24.53 12.24
N ALA A 64 5.35 -23.92 11.76
CA ALA A 64 4.06 -24.60 11.61
C ALA A 64 4.13 -25.76 10.62
N LEU A 65 4.79 -25.57 9.47
CA LEU A 65 5.03 -26.61 8.47
C LEU A 65 5.80 -27.81 9.06
N ALA A 66 6.83 -27.54 9.86
CA ALA A 66 7.60 -28.59 10.53
C ALA A 66 6.79 -29.42 11.54
N ALA A 67 5.73 -28.83 12.11
CA ALA A 67 4.81 -29.47 13.04
C ALA A 67 3.55 -30.04 12.37
N ASP A 68 3.38 -29.86 11.05
CA ASP A 68 2.15 -30.18 10.34
C ASP A 68 2.00 -31.70 10.12
N PRO A 69 0.89 -32.32 10.58
CA PRO A 69 0.67 -33.76 10.42
C PRO A 69 0.57 -34.20 8.96
N ASP A 70 0.12 -33.34 8.04
CA ASP A 70 0.04 -33.68 6.61
C ASP A 70 1.44 -33.76 5.96
N LEU A 71 2.43 -33.16 6.61
CA LEU A 71 3.83 -33.19 6.21
C LEU A 71 4.64 -34.19 7.05
N ALA A 72 4.00 -35.03 7.86
CA ALA A 72 4.69 -36.03 8.68
C ALA A 72 5.53 -37.03 7.87
N ARG A 73 5.32 -37.14 6.55
CA ARG A 73 6.15 -37.94 5.62
C ARG A 73 7.44 -37.24 5.16
N LEU A 74 7.71 -36.03 5.63
CA LEU A 74 8.84 -35.18 5.24
C LEU A 74 9.56 -34.70 6.50
N ASN A 75 10.90 -34.69 6.49
CA ASN A 75 11.66 -33.95 7.50
C ASN A 75 11.79 -32.49 7.05
N ILE A 76 11.48 -31.53 7.90
CA ILE A 76 11.62 -30.10 7.58
C ILE A 76 12.68 -29.50 8.50
N TRP A 77 13.71 -28.90 7.89
CA TRP A 77 14.77 -28.19 8.59
C TRP A 77 14.85 -26.74 8.10
N THR A 78 15.39 -25.87 8.94
CA THR A 78 15.83 -24.54 8.55
C THR A 78 17.31 -24.39 8.80
N LEU A 79 17.98 -23.61 7.97
CA LEU A 79 19.42 -23.45 8.00
C LEU A 79 19.78 -21.97 7.90
N ALA A 80 20.53 -21.50 8.90
CA ALA A 80 21.23 -20.22 8.86
C ALA A 80 22.74 -20.46 8.82
N SER A 81 23.49 -19.58 8.14
CA SER A 81 24.94 -19.74 7.95
C SER A 81 25.71 -18.53 8.51
N PRO A 82 25.90 -18.43 9.84
CA PRO A 82 26.58 -17.29 10.45
C PRO A 82 27.97 -17.02 9.86
N GLY A 83 28.24 -15.76 9.49
CA GLY A 83 29.49 -15.35 8.85
C GLY A 83 29.57 -15.61 7.33
N VAL A 84 28.48 -16.04 6.70
CA VAL A 84 28.43 -16.39 5.26
C VAL A 84 27.33 -15.60 4.57
N LEU A 85 27.58 -15.12 3.34
CA LEU A 85 26.63 -14.31 2.55
C LEU A 85 26.04 -13.13 3.32
N GLY A 86 26.87 -12.37 4.04
CA GLY A 86 26.44 -11.17 4.79
C GLY A 86 25.71 -11.45 6.10
N GLU A 87 25.61 -12.71 6.52
CA GLU A 87 25.05 -13.09 7.83
C GLU A 87 25.97 -12.67 8.99
N MET A 88 25.37 -12.36 10.13
CA MET A 88 26.06 -11.97 11.36
C MET A 88 27.08 -13.02 11.82
N PRO A 89 28.14 -12.63 12.55
CA PRO A 89 29.07 -13.59 13.17
C PRO A 89 28.34 -14.57 14.11
N MET A 90 28.86 -15.79 14.25
CA MET A 90 28.23 -16.89 15.01
C MET A 90 27.76 -16.48 16.42
N ALA A 91 28.61 -15.82 17.20
CA ALA A 91 28.26 -15.41 18.56
C ALA A 91 27.10 -14.39 18.59
N GLU A 92 27.11 -13.43 17.66
CA GLU A 92 26.06 -12.42 17.53
C GLU A 92 24.75 -13.03 17.03
N PHE A 93 24.82 -13.93 16.05
CA PHE A 93 23.67 -14.65 15.54
C PHE A 93 23.00 -15.48 16.64
N GLN A 94 23.77 -16.20 17.46
CA GLN A 94 23.23 -16.98 18.57
C GLN A 94 22.55 -16.09 19.62
N GLN A 95 23.14 -14.95 19.96
CA GLN A 95 22.55 -14.00 20.89
C GLN A 95 21.28 -13.35 20.33
N TRP A 96 21.31 -12.95 19.06
CA TRP A 96 20.16 -12.38 18.36
C TRP A 96 19.00 -13.37 18.26
N TYR A 97 19.28 -14.61 17.84
CA TYR A 97 18.27 -15.66 17.69
C TYR A 97 17.63 -16.05 19.04
N GLN A 98 18.38 -16.02 20.14
CA GLN A 98 17.82 -16.26 21.48
C GLN A 98 16.74 -15.24 21.89
N GLY A 99 16.77 -14.04 21.30
CA GLY A 99 15.77 -13.00 21.46
C GLY A 99 14.49 -13.23 20.65
N LEU A 100 14.49 -14.18 19.71
CA LEU A 100 13.31 -14.57 18.94
C LEU A 100 12.53 -15.68 19.65
N ASP A 101 11.21 -15.71 19.49
CA ASP A 101 10.33 -16.68 20.14
C ASP A 101 9.87 -17.79 19.17
N TYR A 102 10.84 -18.54 18.64
CA TYR A 102 10.58 -19.69 17.74
C TYR A 102 11.09 -21.01 18.35
N PRO A 103 10.45 -21.51 19.43
CA PRO A 103 10.95 -22.65 20.20
C PRO A 103 10.83 -24.00 19.49
N GLN A 104 10.03 -24.09 18.43
CA GLN A 104 9.79 -25.31 17.65
C GLN A 104 10.37 -25.23 16.23
N LEU A 105 11.04 -24.13 15.87
CA LEU A 105 11.68 -24.01 14.57
C LEU A 105 12.88 -24.99 14.52
N PRO A 106 12.93 -25.91 13.55
CA PRO A 106 14.00 -26.90 13.43
C PRO A 106 15.26 -26.24 12.83
N LEU A 107 15.89 -25.34 13.59
CA LEU A 107 17.06 -24.57 13.16
C LEU A 107 18.35 -25.37 13.29
N GLN A 108 19.11 -25.36 12.19
CA GLN A 108 20.47 -25.86 12.06
C GLN A 108 21.42 -24.70 11.72
N LEU A 109 22.68 -24.81 12.11
CA LEU A 109 23.69 -23.78 11.84
C LEU A 109 24.83 -24.30 10.96
N ASP A 110 25.18 -23.55 9.92
CA ASP A 110 26.31 -23.79 9.02
C ASP A 110 27.34 -22.64 9.06
N PRO A 111 28.13 -22.50 10.16
CA PRO A 111 29.11 -21.42 10.31
C PRO A 111 30.18 -21.36 9.21
N LYS A 112 30.46 -22.51 8.58
CA LYS A 112 31.50 -22.58 7.55
C LYS A 112 30.92 -22.32 6.16
N GLY A 113 29.60 -22.32 5.99
CA GLY A 113 28.93 -22.15 4.70
C GLY A 113 29.14 -23.35 3.77
N GLU A 114 29.38 -24.54 4.32
CA GLU A 114 29.62 -25.75 3.54
C GLU A 114 28.37 -26.17 2.75
N TRP A 115 27.18 -26.03 3.33
CA TRP A 115 25.90 -26.37 2.72
C TRP A 115 25.48 -25.30 1.71
N VAL A 116 25.65 -24.02 2.05
CA VAL A 116 25.42 -22.90 1.12
C VAL A 116 26.25 -23.07 -0.15
N ARG A 117 27.55 -23.45 -0.02
CA ARG A 117 28.42 -23.72 -1.17
C ARG A 117 28.06 -25.01 -1.90
N HIS A 118 27.77 -26.09 -1.17
CA HIS A 118 27.43 -27.39 -1.75
C HIS A 118 26.18 -27.33 -2.64
N PHE A 119 25.14 -26.63 -2.21
CA PHE A 119 23.88 -26.48 -2.96
C PHE A 119 23.85 -25.22 -3.86
N GLY A 120 24.93 -24.44 -3.93
CA GLY A 120 24.99 -23.24 -4.76
C GLY A 120 23.94 -22.19 -4.40
N VAL A 121 23.63 -22.02 -3.11
CA VAL A 121 22.67 -21.03 -2.63
C VAL A 121 23.30 -19.63 -2.76
N GLN A 122 22.67 -18.76 -3.55
CA GLN A 122 23.13 -17.39 -3.81
C GLN A 122 22.15 -16.31 -3.32
N VAL A 123 20.91 -16.70 -3.04
CA VAL A 123 19.81 -15.80 -2.64
C VAL A 123 18.97 -16.47 -1.56
N TYR A 124 18.38 -15.66 -0.67
CA TYR A 124 17.49 -16.14 0.39
C TYR A 124 16.06 -15.57 0.21
N PRO A 125 15.01 -16.31 0.63
CA PRO A 125 15.06 -17.72 1.04
C PRO A 125 15.30 -18.63 -0.17
N THR A 126 15.90 -19.79 0.07
CA THR A 126 16.03 -20.89 -0.91
C THR A 126 15.69 -22.20 -0.22
N TRP A 127 14.91 -23.06 -0.88
CA TRP A 127 14.55 -24.38 -0.38
C TRP A 127 15.28 -25.47 -1.14
N VAL A 128 15.70 -26.51 -0.43
CA VAL A 128 16.36 -27.69 -1.00
C VAL A 128 15.61 -28.93 -0.55
N LEU A 129 15.14 -29.73 -1.51
CA LEU A 129 14.52 -31.02 -1.28
C LEU A 129 15.54 -32.14 -1.56
N LEU A 130 15.80 -32.95 -0.54
CA LEU A 130 16.65 -34.13 -0.56
C LEU A 130 15.80 -35.40 -0.49
N GLY A 131 16.22 -36.45 -1.19
CA GLY A 131 15.65 -37.78 -1.07
C GLY A 131 16.02 -38.44 0.26
N PRO A 132 15.38 -39.58 0.62
CA PRO A 132 15.76 -40.37 1.79
C PRO A 132 17.21 -40.85 1.77
N ASP A 133 17.81 -40.97 0.57
CA ASP A 133 19.21 -41.32 0.34
C ASP A 133 20.18 -40.12 0.44
N GLY A 134 19.65 -38.93 0.76
CA GLY A 134 20.41 -37.68 0.84
C GLY A 134 20.72 -37.04 -0.52
N ARG A 135 20.22 -37.59 -1.63
CA ARG A 135 20.45 -37.03 -2.96
C ARG A 135 19.62 -35.75 -3.17
N LEU A 136 20.21 -34.72 -3.78
CA LEU A 136 19.47 -33.54 -4.22
C LEU A 136 18.40 -33.92 -5.25
N LEU A 137 17.14 -33.70 -4.90
CA LEU A 137 16.00 -33.87 -5.80
C LEU A 137 15.63 -32.55 -6.45
N ARG A 138 15.63 -31.44 -5.69
CA ARG A 138 15.26 -30.13 -6.21
C ARG A 138 15.77 -28.96 -5.37
N GLN A 139 16.03 -27.83 -6.03
CA GLN A 139 16.25 -26.53 -5.42
C GLN A 139 15.20 -25.53 -5.90
N ILE A 140 14.64 -24.73 -4.99
CA ILE A 140 13.64 -23.70 -5.27
C ILE A 140 14.11 -22.37 -4.67
N ARG A 141 14.20 -21.32 -5.49
CA ARG A 141 14.50 -19.96 -5.01
C ARG A 141 13.20 -19.25 -4.64
N GLY A 142 13.16 -18.58 -3.50
CA GLY A 142 11.97 -17.88 -3.00
C GLY A 142 11.19 -18.68 -1.94
N SER A 143 10.01 -18.18 -1.59
CA SER A 143 9.11 -18.79 -0.60
C SER A 143 8.50 -20.09 -1.10
N LEU A 144 8.06 -20.95 -0.18
CA LEU A 144 7.40 -22.21 -0.50
C LEU A 144 6.26 -22.44 0.50
N ASP A 145 5.03 -22.60 0.01
CA ASP A 145 3.84 -22.84 0.84
C ASP A 145 3.53 -24.34 1.02
N LYS A 146 2.61 -24.67 1.93
CA LYS A 146 2.22 -26.06 2.23
C LYS A 146 1.77 -26.83 0.98
N GLN A 147 0.98 -26.22 0.11
CA GLN A 147 0.42 -26.89 -1.06
C GLN A 147 1.51 -27.17 -2.10
N GLN A 148 2.45 -26.24 -2.28
CA GLN A 148 3.64 -26.44 -3.11
C GLN A 148 4.54 -27.55 -2.55
N ILE A 149 4.70 -27.63 -1.23
CA ILE A 149 5.44 -28.73 -0.57
C ILE A 149 4.75 -30.08 -0.83
N LEU A 150 3.44 -30.16 -0.64
CA LEU A 150 2.68 -31.38 -0.92
C LEU A 150 2.78 -31.78 -2.40
N THR A 151 2.72 -30.82 -3.31
CA THR A 151 2.89 -31.03 -4.75
C THR A 151 4.28 -31.57 -5.09
N LEU A 152 5.34 -31.05 -4.44
CA LEU A 152 6.71 -31.55 -4.60
C LEU A 152 6.88 -32.98 -4.07
N LEU A 153 6.16 -33.33 -3.01
CA LEU A 153 6.19 -34.68 -2.45
C LEU A 153 5.50 -35.70 -3.37
N ASP A 154 4.45 -35.28 -4.09
CA ASP A 154 3.75 -36.15 -5.03
C ASP A 154 4.45 -36.22 -6.40
N ASN A 155 5.07 -35.11 -6.83
CA ASN A 155 5.90 -35.06 -8.03
C ASN A 155 7.07 -34.08 -7.85
N THR A 156 8.26 -34.63 -7.65
CA THR A 156 9.49 -33.86 -7.41
C THR A 156 9.86 -32.91 -8.55
N GLN A 157 9.40 -33.18 -9.77
CA GLN A 157 9.61 -32.35 -10.96
C GLN A 157 8.40 -31.45 -11.29
N ALA A 158 7.35 -31.43 -10.46
CA ALA A 158 6.16 -30.63 -10.70
C ALA A 158 6.51 -29.17 -10.95
N VAL A 159 6.00 -28.55 -12.00
CA VAL A 159 6.12 -27.10 -12.14
C VAL A 159 5.37 -26.49 -10.95
N LEU A 160 6.10 -25.80 -10.07
CA LEU A 160 5.51 -25.06 -8.96
C LEU A 160 4.99 -23.76 -9.54
N GLU A 161 3.88 -23.87 -10.25
CA GLU A 161 3.14 -22.70 -10.69
C GLU A 161 2.69 -21.97 -9.43
N GLN A 162 2.88 -20.64 -9.40
CA GLN A 162 2.12 -19.84 -8.46
C GLN A 162 0.63 -20.13 -8.70
N PRO A 163 -0.23 -20.17 -7.68
CA PRO A 163 -1.64 -20.45 -7.87
C PRO A 163 -2.24 -19.51 -8.91
N THR A 164 -2.40 -20.00 -10.14
CA THR A 164 -3.25 -19.36 -11.12
C THR A 164 -4.63 -19.92 -10.94
N GLU A 165 -5.29 -19.54 -9.84
CA GLU A 165 -6.74 -19.43 -9.91
C GLU A 165 -7.04 -18.19 -10.75
N ARG A 166 -7.30 -18.45 -12.03
CA ARG A 166 -7.92 -17.48 -12.92
C ARG A 166 -9.36 -17.26 -12.44
N PHE A 167 -9.56 -16.23 -11.63
CA PHE A 167 -10.84 -15.51 -11.58
C PHE A 167 -11.03 -14.56 -12.78
N TYR A 168 -10.09 -14.58 -13.73
CA TYR A 168 -10.22 -13.85 -14.99
C TYR A 168 -10.50 -14.82 -16.14
N GLN A 169 -11.75 -14.83 -16.60
CA GLN A 169 -12.02 -15.21 -17.98
C GLN A 169 -11.36 -14.17 -18.88
N LYS A 170 -10.46 -14.62 -19.75
CA LYS A 170 -9.89 -13.81 -20.81
C LYS A 170 -11.07 -13.35 -21.68
N GLN A 171 -11.50 -12.09 -21.54
CA GLN A 171 -12.10 -11.41 -22.69
C GLN A 171 -11.07 -11.49 -23.81
N ASP A 172 -11.53 -11.90 -24.99
CA ASP A 172 -10.73 -11.91 -26.21
C ASP A 172 -9.87 -10.65 -26.28
N GLN A 173 -8.65 -10.79 -26.80
CA GLN A 173 -7.68 -9.70 -26.97
C GLN A 173 -8.39 -8.39 -27.31
N GLN A 174 -8.66 -7.57 -26.30
CA GLN A 174 -8.69 -6.14 -26.54
C GLN A 174 -7.23 -5.84 -26.88
N GLN A 175 -7.04 -5.53 -28.16
CA GLN A 175 -5.94 -4.71 -28.65
C GLN A 175 -5.49 -3.80 -27.52
N ALA A 176 -4.17 -3.71 -27.29
CA ALA A 176 -3.57 -2.72 -26.39
C ALA A 176 -4.47 -1.49 -26.36
N SER A 177 -5.24 -1.32 -25.27
CA SER A 177 -6.25 -0.27 -25.25
C SER A 177 -5.47 1.00 -25.46
N ALA A 178 -5.80 1.75 -26.52
CA ALA A 178 -5.24 3.07 -26.71
C ALA A 178 -5.33 3.76 -25.34
N ILE A 179 -4.18 4.14 -24.76
CA ILE A 179 -4.17 4.93 -23.52
C ILE A 179 -5.19 6.03 -23.79
N GLU A 180 -6.30 6.07 -23.04
CA GLU A 180 -7.34 7.07 -23.25
C GLU A 180 -6.71 8.41 -22.91
N ALA A 181 -6.10 9.06 -23.89
CA ALA A 181 -5.45 10.34 -23.72
C ALA A 181 -6.48 11.42 -24.01
N ARG A 182 -6.67 12.33 -23.05
CA ARG A 182 -7.47 13.53 -23.23
C ARG A 182 -6.58 14.76 -23.18
N ASP A 183 -6.95 15.77 -23.94
CA ASP A 183 -6.22 17.02 -24.06
C ASP A 183 -7.02 18.15 -23.43
N ILE A 184 -6.38 18.97 -22.60
CA ILE A 184 -6.91 20.25 -22.13
C ILE A 184 -5.86 21.35 -22.32
N TYR A 185 -6.29 22.56 -22.64
CA TYR A 185 -5.38 23.67 -22.96
C TYR A 185 -5.50 24.75 -21.88
N LEU A 186 -4.40 25.00 -21.18
CA LEU A 186 -4.37 25.84 -19.98
C LEU A 186 -3.42 27.02 -20.20
N ALA A 187 -3.95 28.24 -20.26
CA ALA A 187 -3.18 29.47 -20.28
C ALA A 187 -3.10 30.04 -18.87
N GLY A 188 -1.90 30.19 -18.33
CA GLY A 188 -1.71 30.50 -16.90
C GLY A 188 -0.53 31.43 -16.63
N GLY A 189 -0.23 32.34 -17.56
CA GLY A 189 0.97 33.18 -17.51
C GLY A 189 2.12 32.61 -18.34
N CYS A 190 3.36 32.87 -17.95
CA CYS A 190 4.53 32.31 -18.62
C CYS A 190 4.46 30.77 -18.66
N PHE A 191 4.38 30.19 -19.85
CA PHE A 191 4.12 28.75 -19.99
C PHE A 191 5.27 27.87 -19.49
N TRP A 192 6.49 28.40 -19.28
CA TRP A 192 7.63 27.61 -18.76
C TRP A 192 7.34 26.99 -17.41
N GLY A 193 6.73 27.76 -16.51
CA GLY A 193 6.36 27.28 -15.17
C GLY A 193 5.16 26.34 -15.23
N VAL A 194 4.16 26.64 -16.06
CA VAL A 194 2.95 25.82 -16.21
C VAL A 194 3.30 24.45 -16.79
N ASP A 195 4.10 24.41 -17.86
CA ASP A 195 4.59 23.19 -18.49
C ASP A 195 5.32 22.32 -17.47
N ALA A 196 6.34 22.89 -16.83
CA ALA A 196 7.13 22.20 -15.82
C ALA A 196 6.26 21.70 -14.65
N TYR A 197 5.28 22.48 -14.20
CA TYR A 197 4.38 22.07 -13.12
C TYR A 197 3.54 20.85 -13.51
N PHE A 198 2.86 20.89 -14.66
CA PHE A 198 1.98 19.80 -15.08
C PHE A 198 2.73 18.50 -15.40
N LYS A 199 3.97 18.56 -15.92
CA LYS A 199 4.78 17.35 -16.13
C LYS A 199 5.12 16.58 -14.85
N ARG A 200 4.99 17.21 -13.67
CA ARG A 200 5.25 16.57 -12.36
C ARG A 200 4.02 15.87 -11.78
N ILE A 201 2.83 16.08 -12.35
CA ILE A 201 1.58 15.54 -11.81
C ILE A 201 1.36 14.11 -12.28
N LYS A 202 1.14 13.19 -11.34
CA LYS A 202 0.81 11.80 -11.65
C LYS A 202 -0.51 11.73 -12.44
N GLY A 203 -0.48 11.04 -13.59
CA GLY A 203 -1.62 10.94 -14.51
C GLY A 203 -1.55 11.89 -15.71
N VAL A 204 -0.68 12.90 -15.69
CA VAL A 204 -0.31 13.67 -16.88
C VAL A 204 0.66 12.85 -17.73
N LEU A 205 0.37 12.75 -19.03
CA LEU A 205 1.14 11.99 -20.00
C LEU A 205 2.14 12.87 -20.76
N ASP A 206 1.73 14.10 -21.10
CA ASP A 206 2.58 15.08 -21.77
C ASP A 206 2.11 16.51 -21.50
N ALA A 207 3.02 17.47 -21.64
CA ALA A 207 2.72 18.90 -21.64
C ALA A 207 3.57 19.61 -22.71
N VAL A 208 2.90 20.41 -23.55
CA VAL A 208 3.51 21.10 -24.69
C VAL A 208 3.16 22.58 -24.63
N SER A 209 4.17 23.44 -24.65
CA SER A 209 4.00 24.89 -24.66
C SER A 209 3.63 25.40 -26.07
N GLY A 210 2.77 26.41 -26.14
CA GLY A 210 2.34 26.99 -27.40
C GLY A 210 1.50 28.25 -27.27
N TYR A 211 0.94 28.66 -28.38
CA TYR A 211 0.19 29.90 -28.56
C TYR A 211 -1.24 29.59 -29.01
N ALA A 212 -2.24 30.03 -28.25
CA ALA A 212 -3.64 29.72 -28.53
C ALA A 212 -4.51 30.96 -28.74
N ASN A 213 -5.57 30.79 -29.53
CA ASN A 213 -6.69 31.73 -29.66
C ASN A 213 -6.32 33.17 -30.04
N GLY A 214 -5.25 33.36 -30.83
CA GLY A 214 -4.96 34.62 -31.53
C GLY A 214 -5.43 34.64 -32.98
N SER A 215 -5.17 35.76 -33.65
CA SER A 215 -5.71 36.09 -34.98
C SER A 215 -4.80 35.71 -36.16
N THR A 216 -3.58 35.26 -35.90
CA THR A 216 -2.59 34.89 -36.92
C THR A 216 -2.28 33.40 -36.92
N GLU A 217 -1.91 32.85 -38.08
CA GLU A 217 -1.47 31.46 -38.22
C GLU A 217 0.03 31.32 -37.91
N ASN A 218 0.42 30.23 -37.23
CA ASN A 218 1.80 29.86 -36.91
C ASN A 218 2.67 31.03 -36.38
N PRO A 219 2.25 31.72 -35.30
CA PRO A 219 3.01 32.86 -34.77
C PRO A 219 4.36 32.40 -34.19
N SER A 220 5.39 33.22 -34.37
CA SER A 220 6.62 33.13 -33.57
C SER A 220 6.45 33.78 -32.20
N TYR A 221 7.35 33.51 -31.26
CA TYR A 221 7.38 34.22 -29.98
C TYR A 221 7.40 35.75 -30.18
N GLU A 222 8.20 36.26 -31.12
CA GLU A 222 8.27 37.69 -31.42
C GLU A 222 6.94 38.25 -31.93
N ASP A 223 6.17 37.47 -32.69
CA ASP A 223 4.85 37.89 -33.15
C ASP A 223 3.86 38.00 -31.98
N VAL A 224 3.90 37.04 -31.05
CA VAL A 224 3.07 37.04 -29.84
C VAL A 224 3.40 38.21 -28.92
N ILE A 225 4.68 38.51 -28.73
CA ILE A 225 5.12 39.58 -27.82
C ILE A 225 4.97 40.97 -28.44
N TYR A 226 5.30 41.17 -29.72
CA TYR A 226 5.45 42.51 -30.30
C TYR A 226 4.37 42.91 -31.30
N ARG A 227 3.63 41.95 -31.89
CA ARG A 227 2.73 42.23 -33.02
C ARG A 227 1.25 42.16 -32.69
N GLN A 228 0.90 42.13 -31.40
CA GLN A 228 -0.49 42.15 -30.91
C GLN A 228 -1.38 41.10 -31.59
N THR A 229 -0.83 39.91 -31.82
CA THR A 229 -1.55 38.80 -32.49
C THR A 229 -2.68 38.23 -31.65
N GLY A 230 -2.77 38.58 -30.37
CA GLY A 230 -3.85 38.18 -29.46
C GLY A 230 -3.73 36.75 -28.93
N HIS A 231 -2.70 35.99 -29.31
CA HIS A 231 -2.47 34.66 -28.76
C HIS A 231 -2.20 34.69 -27.25
N ALA A 232 -2.64 33.67 -26.53
CA ALA A 232 -2.23 33.38 -25.15
C ALA A 232 -1.11 32.35 -25.14
N GLU A 233 -0.12 32.56 -24.27
CA GLU A 233 0.79 31.52 -23.83
C GLU A 233 -0.01 30.41 -23.13
N THR A 234 0.02 29.21 -23.71
CA THR A 234 -0.88 28.11 -23.36
C THR A 234 -0.09 26.80 -23.32
N VAL A 235 -0.41 25.94 -22.36
CA VAL A 235 0.12 24.58 -22.30
C VAL A 235 -0.98 23.60 -22.70
N LYS A 236 -0.71 22.79 -23.72
CA LYS A 236 -1.51 21.61 -24.03
C LYS A 236 -1.11 20.51 -23.05
N VAL A 237 -2.01 20.14 -22.15
CA VAL A 237 -1.83 19.05 -21.18
C VAL A 237 -2.57 17.82 -21.67
N THR A 238 -1.81 16.77 -21.98
CA THR A 238 -2.34 15.45 -22.34
C THR A 238 -2.33 14.58 -21.09
N TYR A 239 -3.47 14.01 -20.69
CA TYR A 239 -3.60 13.24 -19.44
C TYR A 239 -4.41 11.96 -19.63
N ASN A 240 -4.25 11.02 -18.70
CA ASN A 240 -5.08 9.82 -18.63
C ASN A 240 -6.22 10.04 -17.61
N PRO A 241 -7.49 10.13 -18.06
CA PRO A 241 -8.65 10.36 -17.20
C PRO A 241 -8.91 9.21 -16.21
N GLN A 242 -8.30 8.04 -16.41
CA GLN A 242 -8.34 6.92 -15.47
C GLN A 242 -7.39 7.12 -14.28
N HIS A 243 -6.41 8.02 -14.38
CA HIS A 243 -5.45 8.30 -13.30
C HIS A 243 -5.61 9.69 -12.69
N ILE A 244 -6.10 10.66 -13.46
CA ILE A 244 -6.39 12.01 -12.98
C ILE A 244 -7.61 12.57 -13.68
N SER A 245 -8.59 13.02 -12.90
CA SER A 245 -9.80 13.63 -13.44
C SER A 245 -9.56 15.06 -13.93
N LEU A 246 -10.44 15.56 -14.82
CA LEU A 246 -10.43 16.96 -15.22
C LEU A 246 -10.61 17.89 -14.00
N ASP A 247 -11.42 17.51 -13.00
CA ASP A 247 -11.59 18.32 -11.78
C ASP A 247 -10.29 18.44 -10.97
N GLN A 248 -9.52 17.35 -10.86
CA GLN A 248 -8.21 17.38 -10.20
C GLN A 248 -7.21 18.22 -10.99
N LEU A 249 -7.19 18.12 -12.33
CA LEU A 249 -6.35 18.99 -13.17
C LEU A 249 -6.71 20.47 -13.00
N LEU A 250 -8.01 20.80 -12.93
CA LEU A 250 -8.47 22.17 -12.71
C LEU A 250 -8.08 22.68 -11.32
N GLN A 251 -8.14 21.85 -10.28
CA GLN A 251 -7.66 22.22 -8.95
C GLN A 251 -6.15 22.50 -8.94
N HIS A 252 -5.36 21.68 -9.63
CA HIS A 252 -3.93 21.94 -9.85
C HIS A 252 -3.69 23.25 -10.59
N TYR A 253 -4.45 23.52 -11.66
CA TYR A 253 -4.39 24.77 -12.39
C TYR A 253 -4.70 25.98 -11.50
N PHE A 254 -5.82 25.95 -10.77
CA PHE A 254 -6.22 27.05 -9.87
C PHE A 254 -5.25 27.28 -8.72
N ARG A 255 -4.46 26.27 -8.34
CA ARG A 255 -3.44 26.37 -7.30
C ARG A 255 -2.25 27.23 -7.72
N ILE A 256 -1.92 27.26 -9.01
CA ILE A 256 -0.69 27.89 -9.52
C ILE A 256 -0.93 29.23 -10.23
N ILE A 257 -2.18 29.67 -10.35
CA ILE A 257 -2.53 30.97 -10.94
C ILE A 257 -3.15 31.92 -9.91
N ASP A 258 -3.10 33.22 -10.19
CA ASP A 258 -4.00 34.20 -9.59
C ASP A 258 -5.24 34.38 -10.50
N PRO A 259 -6.40 33.80 -10.15
CA PRO A 259 -7.58 33.79 -11.02
C PRO A 259 -8.29 35.16 -11.09
N THR A 260 -7.84 36.17 -10.36
CA THR A 260 -8.49 37.49 -10.24
C THR A 260 -7.76 38.59 -11.01
N THR A 261 -6.60 38.28 -11.60
CA THR A 261 -5.78 39.27 -12.30
C THR A 261 -5.96 39.19 -13.82
N LEU A 262 -6.41 40.29 -14.41
CA LEU A 262 -6.61 40.38 -15.85
C LEU A 262 -5.27 40.61 -16.57
N ASN A 263 -4.95 39.79 -17.56
CA ASN A 263 -3.78 39.93 -18.44
C ASN A 263 -2.43 40.03 -17.68
N ARG A 264 -2.30 39.30 -16.57
CA ARG A 264 -1.08 39.29 -15.74
C ARG A 264 -1.01 38.02 -14.93
N GLN A 265 0.19 37.45 -14.75
CA GLN A 265 0.51 36.45 -13.74
C GLN A 265 1.92 36.73 -13.20
N GLY A 266 2.07 36.81 -11.87
CA GLY A 266 3.32 37.26 -11.26
C GLY A 266 3.77 38.63 -11.81
N ASN A 267 5.00 38.68 -12.34
CA ASN A 267 5.57 39.88 -12.96
C ASN A 267 5.23 40.02 -14.45
N ASP A 268 4.71 38.97 -15.08
CA ASP A 268 4.47 38.91 -16.52
C ASP A 268 3.14 39.60 -16.86
N ARG A 269 3.19 40.63 -17.72
CA ARG A 269 2.04 41.50 -18.06
C ARG A 269 1.81 41.57 -19.55
N GLY A 270 0.56 41.41 -19.96
CA GLY A 270 0.14 41.43 -21.36
C GLY A 270 -0.96 40.41 -21.63
N THR A 271 -1.68 40.60 -22.73
CA THR A 271 -2.78 39.70 -23.12
C THR A 271 -2.31 38.27 -23.38
N GLN A 272 -1.04 38.09 -23.73
CA GLN A 272 -0.41 36.79 -23.88
C GLN A 272 -0.31 36.02 -22.55
N TYR A 273 -0.34 36.70 -21.40
CA TYR A 273 -0.27 36.09 -20.08
C TYR A 273 -1.63 36.03 -19.38
N ARG A 274 -2.73 36.17 -20.14
CA ARG A 274 -4.09 36.03 -19.58
C ARG A 274 -4.34 34.59 -19.13
N THR A 275 -5.19 34.44 -18.13
CA THR A 275 -5.64 33.13 -17.65
C THR A 275 -6.81 32.61 -18.48
N GLY A 276 -6.73 31.39 -18.98
CA GLY A 276 -7.78 30.80 -19.82
C GLY A 276 -7.73 29.27 -19.84
N ILE A 277 -8.91 28.66 -20.03
CA ILE A 277 -9.09 27.23 -20.19
C ILE A 277 -9.82 27.00 -21.51
N TYR A 278 -9.21 26.24 -22.42
CA TYR A 278 -9.73 26.02 -23.76
C TYR A 278 -9.99 24.54 -24.03
N SER A 279 -11.23 24.23 -24.45
CA SER A 279 -11.62 22.89 -24.90
C SER A 279 -12.69 22.98 -25.99
N ASN A 280 -12.62 22.10 -26.98
CA ASN A 280 -13.64 21.97 -28.01
C ASN A 280 -14.81 21.09 -27.60
N ASP A 281 -14.70 20.32 -26.51
CA ASP A 281 -15.80 19.54 -25.95
C ASP A 281 -16.75 20.44 -25.12
N ALA A 282 -18.03 20.43 -25.47
CA ALA A 282 -19.05 21.19 -24.76
C ALA A 282 -19.31 20.68 -23.33
N ALA A 283 -19.18 19.37 -23.09
CA ALA A 283 -19.33 18.77 -21.77
C ALA A 283 -18.19 19.18 -20.84
N GLU A 284 -16.95 19.16 -21.34
CA GLU A 284 -15.79 19.65 -20.60
C GLU A 284 -15.95 21.15 -20.28
N ARG A 285 -16.36 21.98 -21.24
CA ARG A 285 -16.65 23.40 -20.98
C ARG A 285 -17.71 23.61 -19.91
N GLN A 286 -18.73 22.75 -19.84
CA GLN A 286 -19.72 22.80 -18.76
C GLN A 286 -19.13 22.43 -17.40
N GLN A 287 -18.27 21.41 -17.35
CA GLN A 287 -17.54 21.02 -16.14
C GLN A 287 -16.61 22.14 -15.67
N ILE A 288 -15.85 22.74 -16.57
CA ILE A 288 -14.99 23.91 -16.31
C ILE A 288 -15.82 25.08 -15.77
N ALA A 289 -16.98 25.36 -16.35
CA ALA A 289 -17.85 26.43 -15.87
C ALA A 289 -18.31 26.20 -14.42
N ARG A 290 -18.63 24.96 -14.04
CA ARG A 290 -18.97 24.61 -12.64
C ARG A 290 -17.76 24.79 -11.72
N ALA A 291 -16.58 24.35 -12.14
CA ALA A 291 -15.35 24.51 -11.36
C ALA A 291 -15.00 26.00 -11.15
N LEU A 292 -15.17 26.84 -12.17
CA LEU A 292 -14.98 28.30 -12.06
C LEU A 292 -16.03 28.96 -11.15
N GLN A 293 -17.29 28.51 -11.18
CA GLN A 293 -18.31 28.98 -10.23
C GLN A 293 -17.96 28.64 -8.78
N GLN A 294 -17.43 27.43 -8.55
CA GLN A 294 -16.95 27.03 -7.22
C GLN A 294 -15.71 27.81 -6.81
N LEU A 295 -14.78 28.06 -7.74
CA LEU A 295 -13.61 28.89 -7.50
C LEU A 295 -14.00 30.32 -7.10
N GLN A 296 -14.98 30.91 -7.78
CA GLN A 296 -15.49 32.26 -7.47
C GLN A 296 -15.96 32.39 -6.03
N GLN A 297 -16.48 31.33 -5.40
CA GLN A 297 -16.90 31.37 -3.99
C GLN A 297 -15.72 31.59 -3.02
N ARG A 298 -14.48 31.31 -3.45
CA ARG A 298 -13.26 31.49 -2.65
C ARG A 298 -12.68 32.91 -2.74
N TYR A 299 -13.20 33.74 -3.67
CA TYR A 299 -12.68 35.08 -3.94
C TYR A 299 -13.80 36.12 -3.90
N THR A 300 -13.51 37.29 -3.33
CA THR A 300 -14.43 38.44 -3.38
C THR A 300 -14.29 39.20 -4.69
N GLN A 301 -13.09 39.24 -5.25
CA GLN A 301 -12.83 39.76 -6.59
C GLN A 301 -13.41 38.81 -7.66
N PRO A 302 -13.83 39.34 -8.81
CA PRO A 302 -14.30 38.50 -9.91
C PRO A 302 -13.16 37.62 -10.43
N VAL A 303 -13.45 36.33 -10.59
CA VAL A 303 -12.60 35.39 -11.32
C VAL A 303 -12.67 35.77 -12.80
N VAL A 304 -11.50 36.04 -13.41
CA VAL A 304 -11.37 36.52 -14.80
C VAL A 304 -10.82 35.45 -15.75
N VAL A 305 -10.73 34.19 -15.29
CA VAL A 305 -10.32 33.06 -16.12
C VAL A 305 -11.36 32.81 -17.21
N GLU A 306 -10.96 32.93 -18.48
CA GLU A 306 -11.85 32.68 -19.60
C GLU A 306 -12.06 31.17 -19.84
N ASN A 307 -13.29 30.77 -20.20
CA ASN A 307 -13.65 29.40 -20.57
C ASN A 307 -14.24 29.43 -21.98
N LEU A 308 -13.42 29.14 -22.98
CA LEU A 308 -13.76 29.32 -24.39
C LEU A 308 -13.44 28.06 -25.21
N PRO A 309 -14.08 27.87 -26.39
CA PRO A 309 -13.61 26.89 -27.37
C PRO A 309 -12.15 27.14 -27.76
N LEU A 310 -11.42 26.05 -28.07
CA LEU A 310 -10.09 26.17 -28.66
C LEU A 310 -10.23 26.45 -30.16
N GLN A 311 -9.84 27.65 -30.59
CA GLN A 311 -9.85 28.01 -32.00
C GLN A 311 -8.64 27.40 -32.73
N HIS A 312 -7.44 27.73 -32.25
CA HIS A 312 -6.18 27.24 -32.80
C HIS A 312 -5.16 27.10 -31.67
N PHE A 313 -4.23 26.15 -31.81
CA PHE A 313 -3.05 25.99 -30.96
C PHE A 313 -1.83 25.74 -31.84
N TYR A 314 -0.82 26.57 -31.67
CA TYR A 314 0.45 26.45 -32.38
C TYR A 314 1.56 26.12 -31.37
N PRO A 315 2.21 24.95 -31.45
CA PRO A 315 3.34 24.64 -30.59
C PRO A 315 4.43 25.72 -30.69
N ALA A 316 4.95 26.15 -29.56
CA ALA A 316 6.06 27.10 -29.49
C ALA A 316 7.36 26.45 -29.99
N GLU A 317 8.36 27.28 -30.29
CA GLU A 317 9.66 26.85 -30.77
C GLU A 317 10.34 25.87 -29.82
N GLN A 318 11.24 25.03 -30.35
CA GLN A 318 11.85 23.94 -29.58
C GLN A 318 12.64 24.41 -28.35
N TYR A 319 13.11 25.65 -28.31
CA TYR A 319 13.81 26.20 -27.15
C TYR A 319 12.87 26.52 -25.98
N HIS A 320 11.57 26.70 -26.25
CA HIS A 320 10.53 26.93 -25.25
C HIS A 320 9.98 25.64 -24.63
N GLN A 321 9.97 24.55 -25.39
CA GLN A 321 9.56 23.24 -24.87
C GLN A 321 10.51 22.78 -23.75
N ASP A 322 9.99 22.28 -22.64
CA ASP A 322 10.81 21.76 -21.53
C ASP A 322 11.84 22.78 -21.01
N TYR A 323 11.52 24.09 -21.07
CA TYR A 323 12.51 25.14 -20.81
C TYR A 323 13.19 25.00 -19.44
N LEU A 324 12.43 24.73 -18.37
CA LEU A 324 12.97 24.58 -17.01
C LEU A 324 13.67 23.22 -16.77
N LEU A 325 13.41 22.21 -17.62
CA LEU A 325 14.21 20.98 -17.62
C LEU A 325 15.59 21.24 -18.24
N LYS A 326 15.63 22.01 -19.33
CA LYS A 326 16.86 22.42 -20.02
C LYS A 326 17.65 23.47 -19.21
N ASN A 327 16.94 24.32 -18.49
CA ASN A 327 17.49 25.45 -17.73
C ASN A 327 16.95 25.42 -16.28
N PRO A 328 17.51 24.60 -15.37
CA PRO A 328 17.00 24.44 -14.01
C PRO A 328 16.97 25.71 -13.16
N GLY A 329 17.84 26.69 -13.45
CA GLY A 329 17.85 28.03 -12.84
C GLY A 329 17.10 29.10 -13.64
N GLY A 330 16.32 28.69 -14.64
CA GLY A 330 15.54 29.59 -15.48
C GLY A 330 14.43 30.30 -14.71
N TYR A 331 13.90 31.37 -15.30
CA TYR A 331 12.79 32.12 -14.71
C TYR A 331 11.54 31.25 -14.53
N CYS A 332 10.97 31.27 -13.33
CA CYS A 332 9.70 30.63 -13.00
C CYS A 332 9.03 31.43 -11.88
N HIS A 333 7.81 31.91 -12.11
CA HIS A 333 7.00 32.58 -11.08
C HIS A 333 6.13 31.60 -10.27
N ILE A 334 6.04 30.34 -10.69
CA ILE A 334 5.30 29.26 -10.03
C ILE A 334 6.23 28.49 -9.10
N ASP A 335 5.76 28.19 -7.88
CA ASP A 335 6.43 27.23 -7.00
C ASP A 335 6.14 25.79 -7.49
N LEU A 336 7.14 25.17 -8.11
CA LEU A 336 7.03 23.82 -8.67
C LEU A 336 6.85 22.73 -7.60
N GLY A 337 7.24 23.00 -6.34
CA GLY A 337 7.06 22.07 -5.22
C GLY A 337 5.58 21.82 -4.90
N LEU A 338 4.70 22.75 -5.29
CA LEU A 338 3.25 22.59 -5.15
C LEU A 338 2.67 21.41 -5.95
N ALA A 339 3.42 20.81 -6.88
CA ALA A 339 2.99 19.62 -7.63
C ALA A 339 3.10 18.34 -6.80
N GLU A 340 4.03 18.31 -5.84
CA GLU A 340 4.29 17.17 -4.96
C GLU A 340 3.38 17.17 -3.73
N ILE A 341 2.79 18.32 -3.40
CA ILE A 341 1.84 18.44 -2.31
C ILE A 341 0.48 17.95 -2.80
N PRO A 342 -0.13 16.91 -2.19
CA PRO A 342 -1.44 16.40 -2.60
C PRO A 342 -2.51 17.51 -2.61
N LEU A 343 -3.45 17.45 -3.56
CA LEU A 343 -4.63 18.30 -3.53
C LEU A 343 -5.48 17.98 -2.30
N GLU A 344 -6.01 18.98 -1.62
CA GLU A 344 -7.04 18.79 -0.59
C GLU A 344 -8.34 18.37 -1.28
N GLU A 345 -8.54 17.06 -1.46
CA GLU A 345 -9.80 16.54 -1.98
C GLU A 345 -10.95 16.90 -1.04
N ALA A 346 -12.07 17.38 -1.59
CA ALA A 346 -13.32 17.51 -0.87
C ALA A 346 -13.69 16.13 -0.31
N GLN A 347 -13.54 15.97 1.00
CA GLN A 347 -13.74 14.68 1.66
C GLN A 347 -15.22 14.27 1.54
N PRO A 348 -15.53 12.99 1.29
CA PRO A 348 -16.90 12.50 1.41
C PRO A 348 -17.42 12.85 2.80
N GLU A 349 -18.56 13.53 2.88
CA GLU A 349 -19.17 13.84 4.18
C GLU A 349 -19.84 12.57 4.71
N TYR A 350 -19.12 11.81 5.52
CA TYR A 350 -19.65 10.62 6.18
C TYR A 350 -20.74 11.03 7.18
N ARG A 351 -21.94 10.47 7.03
CA ARG A 351 -23.11 10.78 7.86
C ARG A 351 -23.82 9.51 8.29
N LYS A 352 -24.41 9.54 9.49
CA LYS A 352 -25.32 8.49 9.96
C LYS A 352 -26.66 8.60 9.21
N PRO A 353 -27.14 7.55 8.55
CA PRO A 353 -28.52 7.48 8.07
C PRO A 353 -29.53 7.55 9.23
N ASP A 354 -30.79 7.87 8.93
CA ASP A 354 -31.86 7.84 9.93
C ASP A 354 -32.23 6.40 10.34
N GLU A 355 -32.96 6.25 11.45
CA GLU A 355 -33.30 4.95 12.01
C GLU A 355 -34.08 4.06 11.02
N ALA A 356 -34.97 4.65 10.22
CA ALA A 356 -35.77 3.92 9.25
C ALA A 356 -34.89 3.31 8.14
N ALA A 357 -33.94 4.08 7.62
CA ALA A 357 -32.96 3.62 6.65
C ALA A 357 -32.05 2.53 7.24
N LEU A 358 -31.57 2.71 8.47
CA LEU A 358 -30.71 1.72 9.14
C LEU A 358 -31.40 0.35 9.28
N ARG A 359 -32.69 0.34 9.65
CA ARG A 359 -33.47 -0.91 9.77
C ARG A 359 -33.72 -1.62 8.44
N GLN A 360 -33.63 -0.90 7.32
CA GLN A 360 -33.78 -1.48 5.98
C GLN A 360 -32.44 -1.97 5.41
N GLN A 361 -31.35 -1.26 5.70
CA GLN A 361 -30.02 -1.52 5.13
C GLN A 361 -29.24 -2.58 5.89
N LEU A 362 -29.38 -2.64 7.22
CA LEU A 362 -28.60 -3.52 8.07
C LEU A 362 -29.33 -4.84 8.33
N THR A 363 -28.56 -5.93 8.36
CA THR A 363 -29.06 -7.21 8.90
C THR A 363 -29.33 -7.08 10.41
N PRO A 364 -30.14 -7.98 11.01
CA PRO A 364 -30.41 -7.96 12.44
C PRO A 364 -29.15 -7.95 13.32
N LEU A 365 -28.14 -8.74 12.96
CA LEU A 365 -26.86 -8.78 13.69
C LEU A 365 -26.09 -7.47 13.56
N GLN A 366 -25.98 -6.92 12.35
CA GLN A 366 -25.29 -5.64 12.11
C GLN A 366 -25.98 -4.49 12.86
N TYR A 367 -27.31 -4.45 12.88
CA TYR A 367 -28.06 -3.46 13.65
C TYR A 367 -27.84 -3.63 15.17
N GLN A 368 -27.92 -4.87 15.67
CA GLN A 368 -27.68 -5.17 17.09
C GLN A 368 -26.27 -4.77 17.53
N VAL A 369 -25.25 -5.10 16.73
CA VAL A 369 -23.87 -4.72 17.01
C VAL A 369 -23.71 -3.20 16.96
N THR A 370 -24.01 -2.57 15.82
CA THR A 370 -23.67 -1.15 15.60
C THR A 370 -24.53 -0.17 16.41
N GLN A 371 -25.82 -0.46 16.61
CA GLN A 371 -26.76 0.49 17.25
C GLN A 371 -27.11 0.14 18.70
N GLN A 372 -26.86 -1.10 19.14
CA GLN A 372 -27.27 -1.58 20.48
C GLN A 372 -26.08 -2.12 21.30
N SER A 373 -24.85 -1.82 20.88
CA SER A 373 -23.61 -2.29 21.52
C SER A 373 -23.57 -3.81 21.72
N GLY A 374 -24.15 -4.56 20.77
CA GLY A 374 -24.08 -6.01 20.72
C GLY A 374 -22.68 -6.52 20.38
N THR A 375 -22.45 -7.82 20.58
CA THR A 375 -21.20 -8.48 20.20
C THR A 375 -21.52 -9.77 19.45
N GLU A 376 -20.95 -9.94 18.26
CA GLU A 376 -21.09 -11.18 17.49
C GLU A 376 -20.34 -12.34 18.17
N ARG A 377 -20.69 -13.58 17.84
CA ARG A 377 -20.02 -14.75 18.42
C ARG A 377 -18.59 -14.88 17.88
N ALA A 378 -17.65 -15.19 18.76
CA ALA A 378 -16.26 -15.44 18.38
C ALA A 378 -16.16 -16.52 17.27
N PHE A 379 -15.22 -16.33 16.34
CA PHE A 379 -14.90 -17.21 15.22
C PHE A 379 -16.01 -17.41 14.19
N THR A 380 -17.09 -16.61 14.24
CA THR A 380 -18.23 -16.79 13.32
C THR A 380 -18.23 -15.85 12.11
N HIS A 381 -17.58 -14.68 12.21
CA HIS A 381 -17.54 -13.72 11.11
C HIS A 381 -16.36 -14.00 10.18
N GLU A 382 -16.58 -13.95 8.86
CA GLU A 382 -15.56 -14.21 7.84
C GLU A 382 -14.32 -13.31 7.98
N TYR A 383 -14.51 -12.08 8.47
CA TYR A 383 -13.44 -11.11 8.67
C TYR A 383 -12.45 -11.48 9.79
N ASP A 384 -12.79 -12.42 10.69
CA ASP A 384 -11.81 -13.02 11.60
C ASP A 384 -10.60 -13.55 10.81
N ARG A 385 -10.87 -14.29 9.72
CA ARG A 385 -9.87 -14.96 8.88
C ARG A 385 -9.55 -14.25 7.55
N LEU A 386 -10.17 -13.10 7.27
CA LEU A 386 -9.86 -12.32 6.07
C LEU A 386 -8.59 -11.47 6.29
N PHE A 387 -7.56 -11.70 5.46
CA PHE A 387 -6.32 -10.92 5.45
C PHE A 387 -5.96 -10.38 4.06
N ALA A 388 -6.94 -10.35 3.14
CA ALA A 388 -6.75 -9.80 1.81
C ALA A 388 -6.41 -8.29 1.87
N PRO A 389 -5.59 -7.75 0.95
CA PRO A 389 -5.34 -6.33 0.86
C PRO A 389 -6.63 -5.55 0.62
N GLY A 390 -6.92 -4.59 1.48
CA GLY A 390 -8.09 -3.73 1.35
C GLY A 390 -8.36 -2.88 2.58
N LEU A 391 -9.51 -2.24 2.55
CA LEU A 391 -9.96 -1.28 3.55
C LEU A 391 -11.18 -1.81 4.30
N TYR A 392 -11.20 -1.66 5.61
CA TYR A 392 -12.39 -1.90 6.42
C TYR A 392 -13.05 -0.55 6.73
N VAL A 393 -14.24 -0.36 6.17
CA VAL A 393 -15.05 0.85 6.36
C VAL A 393 -16.20 0.58 7.32
N ASP A 394 -16.69 1.62 7.99
CA ASP A 394 -17.93 1.57 8.77
C ASP A 394 -19.08 1.13 7.86
N ILE A 395 -19.77 0.06 8.25
CA ILE A 395 -20.92 -0.44 7.48
C ILE A 395 -22.07 0.56 7.40
N VAL A 396 -22.13 1.52 8.34
CA VAL A 396 -23.20 2.53 8.42
C VAL A 396 -22.90 3.76 7.58
N SER A 397 -21.76 4.44 7.81
CA SER A 397 -21.44 5.69 7.10
C SER A 397 -20.54 5.52 5.88
N GLY A 398 -19.87 4.37 5.75
CA GLY A 398 -18.81 4.18 4.76
C GLY A 398 -17.49 4.89 5.10
N GLU A 399 -17.34 5.46 6.31
CA GLU A 399 -16.08 6.05 6.79
C GLU A 399 -14.97 4.99 6.84
N PRO A 400 -13.79 5.23 6.25
CA PRO A 400 -12.60 4.39 6.42
C PRO A 400 -12.16 4.30 7.88
N LEU A 401 -12.11 3.07 8.43
CA LEU A 401 -11.77 2.85 9.84
C LEU A 401 -10.43 2.15 10.01
N PHE A 402 -10.18 1.06 9.28
CA PHE A 402 -8.96 0.25 9.43
C PHE A 402 -8.39 -0.19 8.09
N SER A 403 -7.06 -0.25 8.01
CA SER A 403 -6.33 -0.82 6.88
C SER A 403 -6.06 -2.32 7.13
N SER A 404 -6.10 -3.14 6.08
CA SER A 404 -5.64 -4.53 6.16
C SER A 404 -4.16 -4.63 6.56
N ALA A 405 -3.34 -3.63 6.27
CA ALA A 405 -1.93 -3.58 6.68
C ALA A 405 -1.77 -3.57 8.21
N ASP A 406 -2.76 -3.01 8.92
CA ASP A 406 -2.80 -2.94 10.38
C ASP A 406 -3.58 -4.10 11.04
N LYS A 407 -4.15 -5.01 10.23
CA LYS A 407 -4.83 -6.22 10.72
C LYS A 407 -3.81 -7.30 11.10
N TYR A 408 -4.14 -8.12 12.10
CA TYR A 408 -3.36 -9.30 12.47
C TYR A 408 -4.27 -10.38 13.12
N ASP A 409 -3.80 -11.63 13.17
CA ASP A 409 -4.50 -12.70 13.87
C ASP A 409 -4.19 -12.63 15.37
N ALA A 410 -5.18 -12.26 16.18
CA ALA A 410 -5.06 -12.23 17.64
C ALA A 410 -5.51 -13.55 18.30
N GLY A 411 -6.07 -14.49 17.54
CA GLY A 411 -6.63 -15.75 18.07
C GLY A 411 -7.86 -15.59 18.95
N CYS A 412 -8.43 -14.37 19.06
CA CYS A 412 -9.58 -14.11 19.94
C CYS A 412 -10.94 -14.37 19.28
N GLY A 413 -10.99 -14.60 17.96
CA GLY A 413 -12.20 -14.89 17.21
C GLY A 413 -12.96 -13.66 16.69
N TRP A 414 -12.31 -12.50 16.67
CA TRP A 414 -12.82 -11.27 16.07
C TRP A 414 -11.69 -10.58 15.29
N PRO A 415 -11.98 -9.88 14.17
CA PRO A 415 -10.98 -9.13 13.45
C PRO A 415 -10.27 -8.13 14.36
N SER A 416 -8.93 -8.22 14.37
CA SER A 416 -8.08 -7.46 15.28
C SER A 416 -7.09 -6.58 14.53
N PHE A 417 -6.97 -5.33 14.95
CA PHE A 417 -6.09 -4.34 14.34
C PHE A 417 -5.17 -3.71 15.38
N VAL A 418 -3.98 -3.25 14.96
CA VAL A 418 -3.03 -2.59 15.88
C VAL A 418 -3.33 -1.09 16.05
N ARG A 419 -3.96 -0.46 15.05
CA ARG A 419 -4.35 0.96 15.06
C ARG A 419 -5.47 1.24 14.04
N PRO A 420 -6.24 2.33 14.20
CA PRO A 420 -7.12 2.85 13.14
C PRO A 420 -6.31 3.41 11.97
N ILE A 421 -6.92 3.52 10.78
CA ILE A 421 -6.27 3.99 9.56
C ILE A 421 -5.79 5.44 9.63
N ALA A 422 -6.48 6.28 10.41
CA ALA A 422 -6.09 7.66 10.67
C ALA A 422 -6.48 8.08 12.09
N SER A 423 -5.80 9.07 12.63
CA SER A 423 -6.16 9.64 13.93
C SER A 423 -7.55 10.27 13.87
N GLY A 424 -8.42 9.89 14.80
CA GLY A 424 -9.75 10.50 14.96
C GLY A 424 -10.88 9.87 14.15
N VAL A 425 -10.65 8.82 13.35
CA VAL A 425 -11.76 8.09 12.69
C VAL A 425 -12.55 7.20 13.66
N VAL A 426 -11.98 6.94 14.84
CA VAL A 426 -12.64 6.26 15.96
C VAL A 426 -12.59 7.11 17.23
N THR A 427 -13.54 6.86 18.13
CA THR A 427 -13.60 7.43 19.48
C THR A 427 -13.52 6.32 20.53
N GLU A 428 -12.91 6.61 21.67
CA GLU A 428 -12.67 5.66 22.77
C GLU A 428 -13.49 6.08 24.00
N HIS A 429 -14.25 5.16 24.60
CA HIS A 429 -15.16 5.42 25.73
C HIS A 429 -14.98 4.40 26.85
N ILE A 430 -15.13 4.81 28.11
CA ILE A 430 -15.03 3.88 29.24
C ILE A 430 -16.28 2.99 29.29
N ASP A 431 -16.09 1.67 29.28
CA ASP A 431 -17.15 0.67 29.40
C ASP A 431 -16.97 -0.15 30.68
N THR A 432 -17.96 -0.06 31.58
CA THR A 432 -18.03 -0.80 32.85
C THR A 432 -19.02 -1.97 32.82
N SER A 433 -19.59 -2.29 31.67
CA SER A 433 -20.55 -3.37 31.50
C SER A 433 -19.93 -4.72 31.89
N TYR A 434 -20.78 -5.66 32.32
CA TYR A 434 -20.37 -6.99 32.78
C TYR A 434 -19.33 -6.98 33.92
N ASN A 435 -19.29 -5.89 34.70
CA ASN A 435 -18.37 -5.69 35.83
C ASN A 435 -16.88 -5.79 35.44
N MET A 436 -16.56 -5.38 34.21
CA MET A 436 -15.20 -5.28 33.68
C MET A 436 -14.82 -3.81 33.48
N HIS A 437 -13.53 -3.50 33.41
CA HIS A 437 -13.06 -2.18 32.96
C HIS A 437 -12.45 -2.32 31.57
N ARG A 438 -13.16 -1.81 30.55
CA ARG A 438 -12.74 -1.88 29.14
C ARG A 438 -12.86 -0.49 28.50
N ILE A 439 -12.30 -0.37 27.29
CA ILE A 439 -12.42 0.82 26.46
C ILE A 439 -13.21 0.44 25.22
N GLU A 440 -14.45 0.91 25.11
CA GLU A 440 -15.29 0.77 23.92
C GLU A 440 -14.74 1.64 22.78
N VAL A 441 -14.81 1.13 21.56
CA VAL A 441 -14.41 1.82 20.33
C VAL A 441 -15.65 2.04 19.46
N ARG A 442 -15.86 3.29 19.02
CA ARG A 442 -16.97 3.70 18.15
C ARG A 442 -16.50 4.49 16.94
N SER A 443 -17.17 4.36 15.80
CA SER A 443 -16.88 5.20 14.60
C SER A 443 -17.21 6.66 14.87
N ARG A 444 -16.40 7.60 14.40
CA ARG A 444 -16.61 9.03 14.67
C ARG A 444 -17.91 9.57 14.06
N HIS A 445 -18.19 9.28 12.79
CA HIS A 445 -19.30 9.94 12.09
C HIS A 445 -20.67 9.27 12.28
N ALA A 446 -20.73 7.94 12.39
CA ALA A 446 -22.00 7.22 12.58
C ALA A 446 -22.33 6.89 14.04
N ASP A 447 -21.37 7.07 14.96
CA ASP A 447 -21.47 6.58 16.35
C ASP A 447 -21.84 5.08 16.41
N SER A 448 -21.37 4.29 15.43
CA SER A 448 -21.52 2.84 15.41
C SER A 448 -20.63 2.21 16.49
N HIS A 449 -21.21 1.34 17.33
CA HIS A 449 -20.39 0.45 18.17
C HIS A 449 -19.59 -0.51 17.30
N LEU A 450 -18.26 -0.49 17.47
CA LEU A 450 -17.33 -1.31 16.71
C LEU A 450 -16.84 -2.48 17.55
N GLY A 451 -16.44 -2.23 18.80
CA GLY A 451 -15.88 -3.23 19.70
C GLY A 451 -15.10 -2.60 20.84
N HIS A 452 -13.94 -3.15 21.17
CA HIS A 452 -13.10 -2.68 22.30
C HIS A 452 -11.61 -2.64 21.95
N VAL A 453 -10.86 -1.78 22.63
CA VAL A 453 -9.40 -1.72 22.52
C VAL A 453 -8.74 -2.19 23.82
N PHE A 454 -7.70 -3.01 23.69
CA PHE A 454 -6.96 -3.61 24.78
C PHE A 454 -5.45 -3.33 24.66
N PRO A 455 -4.70 -3.27 25.77
CA PRO A 455 -3.25 -3.04 25.78
C PRO A 455 -2.43 -4.34 25.63
N ASP A 456 -3.02 -5.39 25.05
CA ASP A 456 -2.44 -6.74 24.92
C ASP A 456 -2.05 -7.07 23.47
N GLY A 457 -1.91 -6.05 22.60
CA GLY A 457 -1.51 -6.23 21.21
C GLY A 457 0.02 -6.38 21.01
N PRO A 458 0.47 -6.61 19.77
CA PRO A 458 1.88 -6.74 19.42
C PRO A 458 2.68 -5.49 19.83
N ARG A 459 3.68 -5.68 20.71
CA ARG A 459 4.44 -4.57 21.32
C ARG A 459 5.27 -3.79 20.30
N ASP A 460 5.82 -4.49 19.32
CA ASP A 460 6.55 -3.96 18.17
C ASP A 460 5.68 -3.10 17.25
N ARG A 461 4.34 -3.23 17.34
CA ARG A 461 3.36 -2.48 16.54
C ARG A 461 2.48 -1.53 17.37
N GLY A 462 2.97 -1.12 18.54
CA GLY A 462 2.32 -0.13 19.41
C GLY A 462 1.52 -0.70 20.58
N GLY A 463 1.46 -2.03 20.73
CA GLY A 463 0.92 -2.71 21.92
C GLY A 463 -0.59 -2.66 22.10
N LYS A 464 -1.33 -2.06 21.16
CA LYS A 464 -2.80 -2.00 21.19
C LYS A 464 -3.41 -3.11 20.34
N ARG A 465 -4.55 -3.64 20.80
CA ARG A 465 -5.42 -4.55 20.05
C ARG A 465 -6.82 -3.95 19.96
N TYR A 466 -7.17 -3.44 18.79
CA TYR A 466 -8.53 -3.05 18.43
C TYR A 466 -9.29 -4.31 18.02
N CYS A 467 -10.08 -4.87 18.95
CA CYS A 467 -10.90 -6.07 18.76
C CYS A 467 -12.29 -5.65 18.28
N ILE A 468 -12.56 -5.81 16.99
CA ILE A 468 -13.71 -5.21 16.32
C ILE A 468 -14.68 -6.30 15.86
N ASN A 469 -15.98 -6.04 15.92
CA ASN A 469 -16.98 -6.92 15.34
C ASN A 469 -16.93 -6.83 13.82
N GLY A 470 -16.82 -7.96 13.12
CA GLY A 470 -16.94 -8.01 11.68
C GLY A 470 -18.27 -7.45 11.18
N ALA A 471 -19.36 -7.70 11.91
CA ALA A 471 -20.70 -7.17 11.61
C ALA A 471 -20.82 -5.62 11.70
N SER A 472 -19.80 -4.91 12.19
CA SER A 472 -19.76 -3.44 12.11
C SER A 472 -18.98 -2.89 10.91
N LEU A 473 -18.37 -3.78 10.12
CA LEU A 473 -17.46 -3.42 9.05
C LEU A 473 -17.99 -3.86 7.68
N ARG A 474 -17.59 -3.15 6.64
CA ARG A 474 -17.64 -3.61 5.25
C ARG A 474 -16.22 -3.61 4.68
N PHE A 475 -15.80 -4.72 4.12
CA PHE A 475 -14.50 -4.82 3.45
C PHE A 475 -14.58 -4.29 2.02
N VAL A 476 -13.61 -3.48 1.63
CA VAL A 476 -13.41 -2.97 0.26
C VAL A 476 -12.06 -3.49 -0.24
N PRO A 477 -12.03 -4.45 -1.18
CA PRO A 477 -10.79 -4.98 -1.74
C PRO A 477 -9.95 -3.88 -2.39
N LEU A 478 -8.62 -4.00 -2.31
CA LEU A 478 -7.69 -3.03 -2.90
C LEU A 478 -7.96 -2.74 -4.38
N SER A 479 -8.39 -3.75 -5.16
CA SER A 479 -8.76 -3.60 -6.57
C SER A 479 -9.95 -2.66 -6.81
N ASP A 480 -10.82 -2.51 -5.82
CA ASP A 480 -12.10 -1.81 -5.95
C ASP A 480 -12.07 -0.47 -5.22
N MET A 481 -11.01 -0.19 -4.44
CA MET A 481 -10.91 1.01 -3.62
C MET A 481 -11.04 2.29 -4.45
N ASP A 482 -10.33 2.38 -5.57
CA ASP A 482 -10.37 3.58 -6.42
C ASP A 482 -11.76 3.79 -7.03
N ALA A 483 -12.31 2.73 -7.63
CA ALA A 483 -13.65 2.75 -8.23
C ALA A 483 -14.77 3.06 -7.22
N GLN A 484 -14.57 2.73 -5.94
CA GLN A 484 -15.52 3.01 -4.85
C GLN A 484 -15.23 4.35 -4.14
N GLY A 485 -14.33 5.19 -4.65
CA GLY A 485 -14.04 6.52 -4.09
C GLY A 485 -13.13 6.52 -2.87
N TYR A 486 -12.36 5.46 -2.67
CA TYR A 486 -11.35 5.30 -1.61
C TYR A 486 -9.90 5.37 -2.12
N GLY A 487 -9.69 5.89 -3.35
CA GLY A 487 -8.37 5.95 -4.00
C GLY A 487 -7.26 6.56 -3.12
N ARG A 488 -7.56 7.63 -2.37
CA ARG A 488 -6.61 8.26 -1.44
C ARG A 488 -6.07 7.36 -0.34
N TRP A 489 -6.75 6.25 -0.03
CA TRP A 489 -6.35 5.31 1.03
C TRP A 489 -5.55 4.11 0.51
N ILE A 490 -5.34 4.02 -0.81
CA ILE A 490 -4.60 2.91 -1.44
C ILE A 490 -3.20 2.77 -0.84
N GLU A 491 -2.48 3.88 -0.64
CA GLU A 491 -1.14 3.85 -0.06
C GLU A 491 -1.15 3.32 1.38
N ALA A 492 -2.16 3.63 2.19
CA ALA A 492 -2.29 3.13 3.56
C ALA A 492 -2.55 1.61 3.62
N VAL A 493 -2.95 0.99 2.51
CA VAL A 493 -3.11 -0.46 2.35
C VAL A 493 -1.84 -1.10 1.76
N GLN A 494 -1.14 -0.39 0.89
CA GLN A 494 0.05 -0.87 0.18
C GLN A 494 1.37 -0.70 0.94
N GLN A 495 1.43 0.17 1.96
CA GLN A 495 2.59 0.27 2.85
C GLN A 495 2.73 -1.04 3.65
N GLN A 496 3.66 -1.90 3.22
CA GLN A 496 4.21 -3.02 3.98
C GLN A 496 5.66 -2.74 4.34
#